data_AF-A0A7V3T0N6-F1
#
_entry.id   AF-A0A7V3T0N6-F1
#
_cell.length_a   1.000
_cell.length_b   1.000
_cell.length_c   1.000
_cell.angle_alpha   90.00
_cell.angle_beta   90.00
_cell.angle_gamma   90.00
#
_symmetry.space_group_name_H-M   'P 1'
#
loop_
_entity.id
_entity.type
_entity.pdbx_description
1 polymer ?
#
loop_
_entity_poly.entity_id
_entity_poly.type
_entity_poly.pdbx_seq_one_letter_code
_entity_poly.pdbx_strand_id
1 'polypeptide(L)'
;YTDEYLFALASAGDIDLRGVITTISTNDYWQKREIQYEWHVVGREEIVQKARRSGMKNIPDPVRGPSTALVKPSSGRIEDTLPIDTPASRLIVEEAGKAGTEKPLVIIMGGQATAVADAYLLDNSIADRIIVAWLAGEDGGNLYGYNGGCDPWATYIISVRFKCVLFGNVFRQAPYVPKKQLSELPYTELRQWMIEKELPHVNLPGEYDFDAQPAIPLMRPDYITRVKRFTFSHFEENGSMPLVKEDENGNLVYPVEADINAATGEWWRAMKNPAAYGGSPPAPVSVPYNGAPFAVPGIIQAEQFDFGGEGVSYSCKAEKTGTQVLKTVFRATDHVNFDVINDEKGGYCVTDLRKGDWLNYSIYVKETGEYKIEFRVSSGMNGGILHLQFDGEEVYGSVMVPRTGGWQEWKTVEIDGIKLSAGKYILKLVHGGGRFNLDCFNIVKAG
;
A
#
# COMPACT_ATOMS: atom_id res chain seq x y z
N TYR A 1 2.89 -6.44 1.86
CA TYR A 1 2.83 -6.62 0.40
C TYR A 1 1.87 -7.75 0.00
N THR A 2 1.05 -8.25 0.95
CA THR A 2 0.22 -9.44 0.73
C THR A 2 -0.97 -9.19 -0.18
N ASP A 3 -1.59 -8.01 -0.09
CA ASP A 3 -2.71 -7.64 -0.96
C ASP A 3 -2.24 -7.62 -2.43
N GLU A 4 -1.07 -7.03 -2.67
CA GLU A 4 -0.48 -6.92 -4.00
C GLU A 4 -0.20 -8.30 -4.61
N TYR A 5 0.32 -9.23 -3.80
CA TYR A 5 0.52 -10.63 -4.19
C TYR A 5 -0.82 -11.32 -4.54
N LEU A 6 -1.84 -11.20 -3.70
CA LEU A 6 -3.16 -11.77 -3.96
C LEU A 6 -3.83 -11.16 -5.20
N PHE A 7 -3.65 -9.85 -5.41
CA PHE A 7 -4.12 -9.15 -6.61
C PHE A 7 -3.42 -9.64 -7.87
N ALA A 8 -2.12 -9.89 -7.79
CA ALA A 8 -1.36 -10.44 -8.92
C ALA A 8 -1.86 -11.85 -9.30
N LEU A 9 -2.10 -12.73 -8.31
CA LEU A 9 -2.68 -14.05 -8.54
C LEU A 9 -4.09 -13.97 -9.14
N ALA A 10 -4.96 -13.13 -8.57
CA ALA A 10 -6.34 -12.98 -9.03
C ALA A 10 -6.40 -12.44 -10.48
N SER A 11 -5.56 -11.45 -10.77
CA SER A 11 -5.45 -10.84 -12.10
C SER A 11 -4.91 -11.81 -13.13
N ALA A 12 -3.93 -12.64 -12.76
CA ALA A 12 -3.39 -13.70 -13.61
C ALA A 12 -4.38 -14.87 -13.81
N GLY A 13 -5.43 -14.97 -13.00
CA GLY A 13 -6.40 -16.06 -13.03
C GLY A 13 -5.95 -17.30 -12.23
N ASP A 14 -4.91 -17.18 -11.41
CA ASP A 14 -4.41 -18.25 -10.55
C ASP A 14 -5.37 -18.51 -9.38
N ILE A 15 -6.11 -17.49 -8.93
CA ILE A 15 -7.14 -17.59 -7.88
C ILE A 15 -8.42 -16.82 -8.27
N ASP A 16 -9.55 -17.20 -7.66
CA ASP A 16 -10.80 -16.45 -7.69
C ASP A 16 -10.95 -15.65 -6.39
N LEU A 17 -10.44 -14.41 -6.38
CA LEU A 17 -10.46 -13.54 -5.19
C LEU A 17 -11.85 -12.94 -4.99
N ARG A 18 -12.57 -13.43 -3.99
CA ARG A 18 -13.99 -13.10 -3.76
C ARG A 18 -14.25 -11.85 -2.92
N GLY A 19 -13.28 -11.46 -2.09
CA GLY A 19 -13.44 -10.31 -1.21
C GLY A 19 -12.13 -9.80 -0.64
N VAL A 20 -12.11 -8.51 -0.31
CA VAL A 20 -11.03 -7.85 0.43
C VAL A 20 -11.66 -7.15 1.62
N ILE A 21 -11.36 -7.60 2.83
CA ILE A 21 -12.07 -7.17 4.04
C ILE A 21 -11.13 -6.40 4.96
N THR A 22 -11.61 -5.26 5.47
CA THR A 22 -10.92 -4.48 6.52
C THR A 22 -11.62 -4.66 7.86
N THR A 23 -10.87 -5.02 8.89
CA THR A 23 -11.37 -5.23 10.27
C THR A 23 -10.49 -4.50 11.27
N ILE A 24 -11.10 -4.02 12.36
CA ILE A 24 -10.40 -3.58 13.57
C ILE A 24 -11.27 -3.85 14.80
N SER A 25 -10.71 -4.40 15.86
CA SER A 25 -11.49 -4.82 17.04
C SER A 25 -10.94 -4.25 18.34
N THR A 26 -9.67 -3.83 18.36
CA THR A 26 -9.03 -3.11 19.49
C THR A 26 -8.64 -1.69 19.14
N ASN A 27 -8.49 -0.86 20.18
CA ASN A 27 -7.69 0.36 20.08
C ASN A 27 -6.23 -0.04 19.93
N ASP A 28 -5.55 0.48 18.92
CA ASP A 28 -4.10 0.53 18.94
C ASP A 28 -3.64 1.61 19.93
N TYR A 29 -2.44 1.47 20.49
CA TYR A 29 -1.92 2.33 21.55
C TYR A 29 -1.76 3.81 21.13
N TRP A 30 -1.84 4.11 19.83
CA TRP A 30 -1.39 5.37 19.24
C TRP A 30 -2.50 6.21 18.59
N GLN A 31 -3.66 5.61 18.31
CA GLN A 31 -4.79 6.31 17.69
C GLN A 31 -6.12 5.75 18.20
N LYS A 32 -7.16 6.59 18.20
CA LYS A 32 -8.53 6.12 18.43
C LYS A 32 -8.91 5.13 17.33
N ARG A 33 -9.49 3.98 17.70
CA ARG A 33 -9.88 2.92 16.77
C ARG A 33 -10.74 3.41 15.61
N GLU A 34 -11.62 4.38 15.82
CA GLU A 34 -12.47 4.92 14.75
C GLU A 34 -11.65 5.63 13.67
N ILE A 35 -10.61 6.36 14.07
CA ILE A 35 -9.71 7.05 13.15
C ILE A 35 -8.87 6.04 12.37
N GLN A 36 -8.34 5.05 13.09
CA GLN A 36 -7.54 3.98 12.50
C GLN A 36 -8.35 3.12 11.52
N TYR A 37 -9.61 2.81 11.85
CA TYR A 37 -10.50 2.06 10.97
C TYR A 37 -10.70 2.77 9.63
N GLU A 38 -11.08 4.04 9.66
CA GLU A 38 -11.29 4.81 8.43
C GLU A 38 -9.99 4.94 7.63
N TRP A 39 -8.84 5.12 8.30
CA TRP A 39 -7.54 5.11 7.62
C TRP A 39 -7.26 3.79 6.89
N HIS A 40 -7.52 2.65 7.52
CA HIS A 40 -7.34 1.34 6.87
C HIS A 40 -8.33 1.12 5.72
N VAL A 41 -9.59 1.56 5.86
CA VAL A 41 -10.58 1.43 4.79
C VAL A 41 -10.16 2.26 3.58
N VAL A 42 -9.84 3.54 3.77
CA VAL A 42 -9.38 4.43 2.70
C VAL A 42 -8.10 3.90 2.06
N GLY A 43 -7.14 3.43 2.86
CA GLY A 43 -5.92 2.82 2.33
C GLY A 43 -6.18 1.57 1.48
N ARG A 44 -7.19 0.76 1.84
CA ARG A 44 -7.58 -0.43 1.06
C ARG A 44 -8.30 -0.06 -0.24
N GLU A 45 -9.15 0.95 -0.20
CA GLU A 45 -9.76 1.51 -1.42
C GLU A 45 -8.68 2.06 -2.36
N GLU A 46 -7.70 2.78 -1.82
CA GLU A 46 -6.61 3.35 -2.60
C GLU A 46 -5.76 2.25 -3.28
N ILE A 47 -5.31 1.23 -2.54
CA ILE A 47 -4.45 0.18 -3.13
C ILE A 47 -5.17 -0.63 -4.21
N VAL A 48 -6.47 -0.93 -4.04
CA VAL A 48 -7.27 -1.62 -5.08
C VAL A 48 -7.35 -0.77 -6.35
N GLN A 49 -7.56 0.54 -6.21
CA GLN A 49 -7.63 1.43 -7.36
C GLN A 49 -6.26 1.56 -8.05
N LYS A 50 -5.17 1.62 -7.30
CA LYS A 50 -3.80 1.61 -7.85
C LYS A 50 -3.49 0.31 -8.59
N ALA A 51 -3.91 -0.83 -8.06
CA ALA A 51 -3.75 -2.14 -8.72
C ALA A 51 -4.51 -2.19 -10.05
N ARG A 52 -5.78 -1.74 -10.06
CA ARG A 52 -6.60 -1.65 -11.29
C ARG A 52 -5.99 -0.73 -12.34
N ARG A 53 -5.53 0.46 -11.94
CA ARG A 53 -4.82 1.39 -12.85
C ARG A 53 -3.46 0.86 -13.33
N SER A 54 -2.89 -0.09 -12.59
CA SER A 54 -1.68 -0.84 -12.99
C SER A 54 -1.97 -1.98 -13.96
N GLY A 55 -3.23 -2.13 -14.42
CA GLY A 55 -3.63 -3.17 -15.38
C GLY A 55 -4.11 -4.46 -14.73
N MET A 56 -4.13 -4.54 -13.40
CA MET A 56 -4.65 -5.72 -12.70
C MET A 56 -6.17 -5.81 -12.82
N LYS A 57 -6.69 -7.03 -12.98
CA LYS A 57 -8.12 -7.33 -13.15
C LYS A 57 -8.58 -8.31 -12.07
N ASN A 58 -9.89 -8.57 -12.02
CA ASN A 58 -10.49 -9.53 -11.09
C ASN A 58 -10.22 -9.23 -9.61
N ILE A 59 -10.02 -7.96 -9.27
CA ILE A 59 -9.86 -7.49 -7.89
C ILE A 59 -11.24 -6.98 -7.44
N PRO A 60 -11.87 -7.57 -6.40
CA PRO A 60 -13.15 -7.11 -5.89
C PRO A 60 -13.02 -5.75 -5.20
N ASP A 61 -14.13 -5.04 -5.04
CA ASP A 61 -14.14 -3.82 -4.22
C ASP A 61 -13.92 -4.18 -2.74
N PRO A 62 -13.18 -3.35 -1.97
CA PRO A 62 -13.04 -3.56 -0.54
C PRO A 62 -14.38 -3.50 0.18
N VAL A 63 -14.54 -4.35 1.19
CA VAL A 63 -15.75 -4.44 2.00
C VAL A 63 -15.43 -4.12 3.45
N ARG A 64 -16.22 -3.23 4.02
CA ARG A 64 -16.13 -2.82 5.43
C ARG A 64 -16.54 -3.98 6.33
N GLY A 65 -15.61 -4.43 7.17
CA GLY A 65 -15.84 -5.45 8.20
C GLY A 65 -16.00 -4.85 9.60
N PRO A 66 -15.96 -5.68 10.65
CA PRO A 66 -16.12 -5.22 12.03
C PRO A 66 -15.13 -4.13 12.42
N SER A 67 -15.63 -3.11 13.11
CA SER A 67 -14.85 -2.04 13.74
C SER A 67 -14.83 -2.13 15.27
N THR A 68 -15.25 -3.27 15.81
CA THR A 68 -15.28 -3.58 17.24
C THR A 68 -15.14 -5.08 17.49
N ALA A 69 -14.73 -5.47 18.69
CA ALA A 69 -14.64 -6.87 19.09
C ALA A 69 -16.00 -7.47 19.43
N LEU A 70 -16.14 -8.79 19.26
CA LEU A 70 -17.30 -9.53 19.75
C LEU A 70 -17.35 -9.50 21.29
N VAL A 71 -18.57 -9.41 21.82
CA VAL A 71 -18.81 -9.43 23.26
C VAL A 71 -19.11 -10.85 23.71
N LYS A 72 -18.26 -11.40 24.57
CA LYS A 72 -18.50 -12.69 25.22
C LYS A 72 -19.77 -12.63 26.09
N PRO A 73 -20.78 -13.47 25.84
CA PRO A 73 -21.99 -13.49 26.66
C PRO A 73 -21.69 -14.03 28.06
N SER A 74 -22.50 -13.63 29.05
CA SER A 74 -22.36 -14.11 30.44
C SER A 74 -22.54 -15.62 30.59
N SER A 75 -23.26 -16.26 29.66
CA SER A 75 -23.41 -17.71 29.59
C SER A 75 -22.13 -18.43 29.18
N GLY A 76 -21.18 -17.74 28.55
CA GLY A 76 -19.97 -18.33 27.97
C GLY A 76 -20.22 -19.29 26.80
N ARG A 77 -21.44 -19.33 26.25
CA ARG A 77 -21.77 -20.17 25.08
C ARG A 77 -21.62 -19.37 23.79
N ILE A 78 -21.08 -20.01 22.75
CA ILE A 78 -20.93 -19.37 21.43
C ILE A 78 -22.30 -19.00 20.87
N GLU A 79 -23.29 -19.87 21.06
CA GLU A 79 -24.64 -19.79 20.52
C GLU A 79 -25.47 -18.62 21.08
N ASP A 80 -25.07 -18.07 22.23
CA ASP A 80 -25.70 -16.88 22.81
C ASP A 80 -24.99 -15.58 22.42
N THR A 81 -23.93 -15.65 21.60
CA THR A 81 -23.20 -14.47 21.14
C THR A 81 -24.02 -13.76 20.07
N LEU A 82 -24.26 -12.46 20.26
CA LEU A 82 -24.92 -11.64 19.24
C LEU A 82 -23.93 -11.30 18.12
N PRO A 83 -24.30 -11.47 16.84
CA PRO A 83 -23.48 -11.00 15.73
C PRO A 83 -23.43 -9.47 15.67
N ILE A 84 -22.34 -8.93 15.15
CA ILE A 84 -22.16 -7.53 14.74
C ILE A 84 -22.90 -7.28 13.43
N ASP A 85 -22.96 -8.28 12.54
CA ASP A 85 -23.67 -8.25 11.27
C ASP A 85 -23.19 -7.17 10.29
N THR A 86 -21.91 -7.28 9.88
CA THR A 86 -21.30 -6.34 8.93
C THR A 86 -21.45 -6.76 7.47
N PRO A 87 -21.29 -5.82 6.50
CA PRO A 87 -21.22 -6.18 5.08
C PRO A 87 -20.20 -7.27 4.77
N ALA A 88 -19.02 -7.25 5.42
CA ALA A 88 -18.00 -8.28 5.23
C ALA A 88 -18.45 -9.65 5.76
N SER A 89 -19.12 -9.70 6.90
CA SER A 89 -19.61 -10.95 7.50
C SER A 89 -20.67 -11.60 6.61
N ARG A 90 -21.57 -10.79 6.05
CA ARG A 90 -22.57 -11.24 5.05
C ARG A 90 -21.92 -11.72 3.76
N LEU A 91 -20.88 -11.04 3.27
CA LEU A 91 -20.11 -11.49 2.11
C LEU A 91 -19.47 -12.87 2.37
N ILE A 92 -18.88 -13.09 3.55
CA ILE A 92 -18.30 -14.40 3.90
C ILE A 92 -19.39 -15.48 3.88
N VAL A 93 -20.57 -15.23 4.47
CA VAL A 93 -21.69 -16.18 4.44
C VAL A 93 -22.13 -16.48 3.01
N GLU A 94 -22.29 -15.44 2.18
CA GLU A 94 -22.70 -15.57 0.78
C GLU A 94 -21.70 -16.41 -0.03
N GLU A 95 -20.41 -16.12 0.09
CA GLU A 95 -19.36 -16.82 -0.65
C GLU A 95 -19.12 -18.24 -0.13
N ALA A 96 -19.27 -18.47 1.17
CA ALA A 96 -19.22 -19.82 1.73
C ALA A 96 -20.41 -20.67 1.30
N GLY A 97 -21.58 -20.07 1.08
CA GLY A 97 -22.75 -20.74 0.50
C GLY A 97 -22.54 -21.19 -0.95
N LYS A 98 -21.60 -20.58 -1.68
CA LYS A 98 -21.18 -20.98 -3.05
C LYS A 98 -20.07 -22.03 -3.06
N ALA A 99 -19.39 -22.22 -1.93
CA ALA A 99 -18.31 -23.19 -1.77
C ALA A 99 -18.82 -24.60 -1.44
N GLY A 100 -17.94 -25.59 -1.62
CA GLY A 100 -18.19 -26.98 -1.23
C GLY A 100 -17.05 -27.52 -0.37
N THR A 101 -17.20 -28.71 0.20
CA THR A 101 -16.16 -29.32 1.05
C THR A 101 -14.90 -29.72 0.27
N GLU A 102 -15.05 -30.05 -1.02
CA GLU A 102 -13.94 -30.38 -1.94
C GLU A 102 -13.24 -29.13 -2.51
N LYS A 103 -13.97 -28.01 -2.57
CA LYS A 103 -13.46 -26.71 -3.01
C LYS A 103 -13.94 -25.63 -2.02
N PRO A 104 -13.33 -25.58 -0.82
CA PRO A 104 -13.76 -24.67 0.23
C PRO A 104 -13.39 -23.23 -0.11
N LEU A 105 -14.10 -22.29 0.51
CA LEU A 105 -13.68 -20.90 0.59
C LEU A 105 -12.47 -20.83 1.53
N VAL A 106 -11.35 -20.31 1.03
CA VAL A 106 -10.16 -20.08 1.86
C VAL A 106 -10.13 -18.61 2.26
N ILE A 107 -10.10 -18.35 3.57
CA ILE A 107 -10.01 -16.99 4.11
C ILE A 107 -8.57 -16.77 4.57
N ILE A 108 -7.86 -15.85 3.91
CA ILE A 108 -6.49 -15.45 4.25
C ILE A 108 -6.57 -14.26 5.21
N MET A 109 -5.91 -14.39 6.37
CA MET A 109 -5.98 -13.40 7.44
C MET A 109 -4.58 -12.99 7.90
N GLY A 110 -4.26 -11.70 7.75
CA GLY A 110 -3.13 -11.03 8.43
C GLY A 110 -3.58 -10.18 9.63
N GLY A 111 -4.89 -10.19 9.94
CA GLY A 111 -5.52 -9.37 10.97
C GLY A 111 -6.38 -10.18 11.93
N GLN A 112 -7.42 -9.56 12.47
CA GLN A 112 -8.17 -10.03 13.64
C GLN A 112 -9.28 -11.03 13.25
N ALA A 113 -9.66 -11.91 14.18
CA ALA A 113 -10.64 -12.99 13.97
C ALA A 113 -12.09 -12.53 13.69
N THR A 114 -12.43 -11.29 14.04
CA THR A 114 -13.82 -10.87 14.25
C THR A 114 -14.74 -11.08 13.03
N ALA A 115 -14.29 -10.76 11.81
CA ALA A 115 -15.14 -10.90 10.61
C ALA A 115 -15.60 -12.34 10.35
N VAL A 116 -14.72 -13.32 10.56
CA VAL A 116 -15.03 -14.74 10.32
C VAL A 116 -15.88 -15.31 11.45
N ALA A 117 -15.59 -14.93 12.70
CA ALA A 117 -16.43 -15.31 13.84
C ALA A 117 -17.85 -14.72 13.71
N ASP A 118 -17.96 -13.46 13.29
CA ASP A 118 -19.24 -12.79 13.06
C ASP A 118 -20.03 -13.48 11.93
N ALA A 119 -19.37 -13.87 10.83
CA ALA A 119 -20.00 -14.65 9.76
C ALA A 119 -20.56 -16.00 10.25
N TYR A 120 -19.83 -16.71 11.11
CA TYR A 120 -20.31 -17.94 11.75
C TYR A 120 -21.56 -17.71 12.61
N LEU A 121 -21.63 -16.58 13.32
CA LEU A 121 -22.78 -16.23 14.15
C LEU A 121 -24.00 -15.86 13.32
N LEU A 122 -23.82 -15.36 12.09
CA LEU A 122 -24.90 -15.15 11.13
C LEU A 122 -25.42 -16.46 10.54
N ASP A 123 -24.52 -17.37 10.15
CA ASP A 123 -24.88 -18.69 9.64
C ASP A 123 -23.80 -19.72 10.03
N ASN A 124 -24.10 -20.59 10.99
CA ASN A 124 -23.14 -21.59 11.45
C ASN A 124 -22.95 -22.77 10.51
N SER A 125 -23.81 -22.92 9.49
CA SER A 125 -23.77 -24.03 8.54
C SER A 125 -22.62 -23.91 7.52
N ILE A 126 -21.91 -22.77 7.53
CA ILE A 126 -20.80 -22.47 6.62
C ILE A 126 -19.48 -23.11 7.04
N ALA A 127 -19.38 -23.61 8.26
CA ALA A 127 -18.11 -23.93 8.90
C ALA A 127 -17.30 -25.03 8.19
N ASP A 128 -17.97 -26.03 7.62
CA ASP A 128 -17.33 -27.14 6.90
C ASP A 128 -16.87 -26.78 5.48
N ARG A 129 -17.30 -25.63 4.96
CA ARG A 129 -16.97 -25.08 3.63
C ARG A 129 -15.90 -24.00 3.68
N ILE A 130 -15.37 -23.68 4.87
CA ILE A 130 -14.34 -22.65 5.05
C ILE A 130 -13.06 -23.27 5.61
N ILE A 131 -11.93 -22.86 5.03
CA ILE A 131 -10.60 -23.02 5.63
C ILE A 131 -10.09 -21.63 6.01
N VAL A 132 -9.70 -21.47 7.27
CA VAL A 132 -9.10 -20.23 7.77
C VAL A 132 -7.57 -20.37 7.73
N ALA A 133 -6.90 -19.62 6.87
CA ALA A 133 -5.44 -19.52 6.86
C ALA A 133 -5.04 -18.19 7.49
N TRP A 134 -4.40 -18.24 8.66
CA TRP A 134 -4.29 -17.07 9.54
C TRP A 134 -2.90 -16.90 10.14
N LEU A 135 -2.38 -15.67 10.08
CA LEU A 135 -1.16 -15.27 10.78
C LEU A 135 -1.45 -15.06 12.28
N ALA A 136 -1.62 -16.16 12.99
CA ALA A 136 -1.76 -16.19 14.44
C ALA A 136 -1.21 -17.51 14.97
N GLY A 137 -1.18 -17.63 16.30
CA GLY A 137 -0.71 -18.80 17.02
C GLY A 137 0.81 -18.87 17.12
N GLU A 138 1.33 -19.00 18.34
CA GLU A 138 2.77 -19.08 18.61
C GLU A 138 3.14 -20.40 19.30
N ASP A 139 4.45 -20.61 19.46
CA ASP A 139 5.01 -21.80 20.07
C ASP A 139 4.44 -22.01 21.49
N GLY A 140 4.18 -23.28 21.83
CA GLY A 140 3.60 -23.67 23.11
C GLY A 140 2.07 -23.81 23.11
N GLY A 141 1.40 -23.67 21.96
CA GLY A 141 -0.04 -23.96 21.85
C GLY A 141 -0.92 -22.84 22.39
N ASN A 142 -0.53 -21.59 22.15
CA ASN A 142 -1.38 -20.43 22.45
C ASN A 142 -1.84 -19.75 21.15
N LEU A 143 -2.89 -18.93 21.26
CA LEU A 143 -3.40 -18.06 20.19
C LEU A 143 -3.10 -16.58 20.48
N TYR A 144 -2.02 -16.33 21.25
CA TYR A 144 -1.82 -15.10 22.02
C TYR A 144 -1.15 -13.93 21.29
N GLY A 145 -0.66 -14.15 20.08
CA GLY A 145 -0.03 -13.09 19.28
C GLY A 145 -0.98 -11.94 18.97
N TYR A 146 -0.45 -10.82 18.47
CA TYR A 146 -1.19 -9.57 18.21
C TYR A 146 -2.58 -9.80 17.58
N ASN A 147 -2.62 -10.55 16.47
CA ASN A 147 -3.86 -10.80 15.73
C ASN A 147 -4.91 -11.60 16.52
N GLY A 148 -4.48 -12.60 17.31
CA GLY A 148 -5.38 -13.43 18.10
C GLY A 148 -5.83 -12.75 19.39
N GLY A 149 -4.96 -11.92 19.99
CA GLY A 149 -5.23 -11.15 21.20
C GLY A 149 -6.20 -9.98 21.00
N CYS A 150 -6.36 -9.49 19.78
CA CYS A 150 -7.26 -8.36 19.52
C CYS A 150 -8.75 -8.69 19.76
N ASP A 151 -9.19 -9.91 19.46
CA ASP A 151 -10.55 -10.34 19.77
C ASP A 151 -10.52 -11.77 20.30
N PRO A 152 -10.24 -11.95 21.61
CA PRO A 152 -10.09 -13.27 22.22
C PRO A 152 -11.33 -14.15 22.06
N TRP A 153 -12.52 -13.54 22.05
CA TRP A 153 -13.78 -14.27 21.92
C TRP A 153 -14.00 -14.75 20.48
N ALA A 154 -13.73 -13.90 19.49
CA ALA A 154 -13.73 -14.33 18.08
C ALA A 154 -12.66 -15.42 17.82
N THR A 155 -11.46 -15.25 18.39
CA THR A 155 -10.38 -16.23 18.33
C THR A 155 -10.83 -17.58 18.88
N TYR A 156 -11.52 -17.59 20.02
CA TYR A 156 -12.11 -18.80 20.59
C TYR A 156 -13.14 -19.44 19.64
N ILE A 157 -14.10 -18.66 19.15
CA ILE A 157 -15.14 -19.16 18.22
C ILE A 157 -14.50 -19.84 17.02
N ILE A 158 -13.54 -19.18 16.37
CA ILE A 158 -12.87 -19.73 15.20
C ILE A 158 -12.09 -20.99 15.54
N SER A 159 -11.38 -20.99 16.69
CA SER A 159 -10.56 -22.13 17.12
C SER A 159 -11.36 -23.41 17.37
N VAL A 160 -12.66 -23.29 17.69
CA VAL A 160 -13.54 -24.43 17.97
C VAL A 160 -14.36 -24.84 16.75
N ARG A 161 -14.69 -23.90 15.86
CA ARG A 161 -15.69 -24.12 14.80
C ARG A 161 -15.10 -24.36 13.42
N PHE A 162 -13.90 -23.87 13.14
CA PHE A 162 -13.32 -23.95 11.80
C PHE A 162 -12.09 -24.85 11.75
N LYS A 163 -11.76 -25.32 10.55
CA LYS A 163 -10.41 -25.81 10.25
C LYS A 163 -9.51 -24.60 10.03
N CYS A 164 -8.45 -24.50 10.83
CA CYS A 164 -7.54 -23.36 10.79
C CYS A 164 -6.12 -23.83 10.48
N VAL A 165 -5.39 -23.06 9.68
CA VAL A 165 -3.96 -23.17 9.48
C VAL A 165 -3.31 -21.90 10.03
N LEU A 166 -2.47 -22.05 11.06
CA LEU A 166 -2.02 -20.97 11.95
C LEU A 166 -0.50 -20.75 11.81
N PHE A 167 -0.12 -19.66 11.14
CA PHE A 167 1.23 -19.46 10.61
C PHE A 167 2.22 -18.75 11.55
N GLY A 168 1.87 -18.44 12.80
CA GLY A 168 2.75 -17.63 13.65
C GLY A 168 4.07 -18.33 14.03
N ASN A 169 4.12 -19.67 14.08
CA ASN A 169 5.37 -20.42 14.31
C ASN A 169 6.38 -20.28 13.16
N VAL A 170 5.91 -20.04 11.94
CA VAL A 170 6.76 -19.83 10.77
C VAL A 170 6.82 -18.35 10.36
N PHE A 171 6.55 -17.45 11.30
CA PHE A 171 6.53 -16.00 11.07
C PHE A 171 7.81 -15.49 10.40
N ARG A 172 8.97 -16.04 10.78
CA ARG A 172 10.28 -15.63 10.25
C ARG A 172 10.60 -16.20 8.87
N GLN A 173 9.78 -17.09 8.34
CA GLN A 173 9.96 -17.68 7.02
C GLN A 173 9.16 -16.92 5.94
N ALA A 174 8.71 -15.71 6.24
CA ALA A 174 8.02 -14.82 5.31
C ALA A 174 8.82 -14.57 4.01
N PRO A 175 8.14 -14.34 2.86
CA PRO A 175 8.79 -13.96 1.62
C PRO A 175 9.72 -12.74 1.79
N TYR A 176 10.93 -12.82 1.25
CA TYR A 176 11.89 -11.71 1.21
C TYR A 176 11.62 -10.79 0.01
N VAL A 177 11.24 -9.54 0.29
CA VAL A 177 10.83 -8.50 -0.66
C VAL A 177 11.61 -7.21 -0.40
N PRO A 178 12.91 -7.14 -0.74
CA PRO A 178 13.71 -5.94 -0.53
C PRO A 178 13.21 -4.80 -1.43
N LYS A 179 12.96 -3.62 -0.84
CA LYS A 179 12.42 -2.45 -1.55
C LYS A 179 13.23 -2.04 -2.79
N LYS A 180 14.56 -2.23 -2.77
CA LYS A 180 15.43 -1.96 -3.92
C LYS A 180 15.10 -2.85 -5.13
N GLN A 181 14.67 -4.08 -4.89
CA GLN A 181 14.34 -5.05 -5.92
C GLN A 181 12.95 -4.81 -6.53
N LEU A 182 12.07 -4.03 -5.89
CA LEU A 182 10.75 -3.69 -6.45
C LEU A 182 10.86 -2.97 -7.81
N SER A 183 12.01 -2.36 -8.11
CA SER A 183 12.33 -1.80 -9.42
C SER A 183 12.35 -2.83 -10.55
N GLU A 184 12.50 -4.13 -10.25
CA GLU A 184 12.41 -5.23 -11.22
C GLU A 184 10.97 -5.53 -11.67
N LEU A 185 9.96 -5.02 -10.97
CA LEU A 185 8.56 -5.17 -11.35
C LEU A 185 8.17 -4.17 -12.47
N PRO A 186 7.12 -4.46 -13.24
CA PRO A 186 6.62 -3.54 -14.26
C PRO A 186 6.39 -2.12 -13.73
N TYR A 187 6.83 -1.11 -14.49
CA TYR A 187 6.64 0.30 -14.13
C TYR A 187 5.15 0.64 -14.10
N THR A 188 4.60 0.70 -12.89
CA THR A 188 3.17 0.87 -12.62
C THR A 188 2.96 1.71 -11.38
N GLU A 189 1.75 2.28 -11.22
CA GLU A 189 1.39 3.03 -10.03
C GLU A 189 1.42 2.16 -8.76
N LEU A 190 1.01 0.89 -8.86
CA LEU A 190 1.08 -0.05 -7.74
C LEU A 190 2.52 -0.29 -7.31
N ARG A 191 3.43 -0.54 -8.27
CA ARG A 191 4.86 -0.68 -7.95
C ARG A 191 5.40 0.57 -7.27
N GLN A 192 5.08 1.75 -7.79
CA GLN A 192 5.54 3.01 -7.21
C GLN A 192 5.02 3.18 -5.78
N TRP A 193 3.75 2.86 -5.53
CA TRP A 193 3.18 2.84 -4.20
C TRP A 193 3.89 1.85 -3.26
N MET A 194 4.21 0.63 -3.73
CA MET A 194 4.94 -0.36 -2.92
C MET A 194 6.35 0.13 -2.52
N ILE A 195 6.98 0.94 -3.38
CA ILE A 195 8.24 1.60 -3.11
C ILE A 195 8.02 2.74 -2.12
N GLU A 196 7.07 3.63 -2.37
CA GLU A 196 6.88 4.86 -1.57
C GLU A 196 6.26 4.61 -0.20
N LYS A 197 5.53 3.51 -0.04
CA LYS A 197 4.90 3.14 1.22
C LYS A 197 5.95 3.06 2.32
N GLU A 198 5.90 4.04 3.20
CA GLU A 198 6.59 4.04 4.47
C GLU A 198 5.57 3.72 5.56
N LEU A 199 5.88 2.73 6.38
CA LEU A 199 5.09 2.43 7.56
C LEU A 199 5.92 2.91 8.77
N PRO A 200 5.78 4.19 9.18
CA PRO A 200 6.67 4.83 10.16
C PRO A 200 6.63 4.19 11.56
N HIS A 201 5.67 3.31 11.85
CA HIS A 201 5.50 2.66 13.16
C HIS A 201 6.13 1.27 13.27
N VAL A 202 6.65 0.71 12.17
CA VAL A 202 7.23 -0.66 12.14
C VAL A 202 8.69 -0.69 11.68
N ASN A 203 9.34 0.48 11.59
CA ASN A 203 10.72 0.62 11.09
C ASN A 203 10.93 -0.11 9.75
N LEU A 204 9.88 -0.09 8.91
CA LEU A 204 9.92 -0.56 7.54
C LEU A 204 10.50 0.55 6.63
N PRO A 205 11.09 0.24 5.47
CA PRO A 205 10.80 -0.88 4.58
C PRO A 205 11.48 -2.16 5.04
N GLY A 206 10.79 -2.98 5.82
CA GLY A 206 11.29 -4.31 6.14
C GLY A 206 11.29 -5.07 4.83
N GLU A 207 12.35 -5.83 4.62
CA GLU A 207 12.56 -6.56 3.39
C GLU A 207 11.73 -7.85 3.35
N TYR A 208 10.61 -7.92 4.07
CA TYR A 208 9.81 -9.13 4.23
C TYR A 208 8.31 -8.81 4.20
N ASP A 209 7.53 -9.73 3.64
CA ASP A 209 6.07 -9.67 3.65
C ASP A 209 5.47 -10.62 4.69
N PHE A 210 5.50 -10.20 5.96
CA PHE A 210 5.10 -11.04 7.12
C PHE A 210 3.64 -11.47 7.16
N ASP A 211 2.77 -10.85 6.37
CA ASP A 211 1.35 -11.21 6.29
C ASP A 211 1.08 -12.21 5.16
N ALA A 212 2.07 -12.51 4.31
CA ALA A 212 1.87 -13.35 3.12
C ALA A 212 1.92 -14.85 3.41
N GLN A 213 2.46 -15.28 4.55
CA GLN A 213 2.62 -16.71 4.87
C GLN A 213 1.31 -17.50 4.73
N PRO A 214 0.15 -17.02 5.17
CA PRO A 214 -1.11 -17.74 4.96
C PRO A 214 -1.52 -17.84 3.48
N ALA A 215 -1.07 -16.93 2.62
CA ALA A 215 -1.39 -16.89 1.20
C ALA A 215 -0.43 -17.72 0.32
N ILE A 216 0.83 -17.91 0.73
CA ILE A 216 1.82 -18.68 -0.06
C ILE A 216 1.36 -20.11 -0.38
N PRO A 217 0.77 -20.89 0.56
CA PRO A 217 0.32 -22.25 0.29
C PRO A 217 -0.77 -22.39 -0.76
N LEU A 218 -1.43 -21.31 -1.18
CA LEU A 218 -2.38 -21.35 -2.30
C LEU A 218 -1.69 -21.85 -3.57
N MET A 219 -0.45 -21.41 -3.82
CA MET A 219 0.32 -21.75 -5.01
C MET A 219 1.53 -22.65 -4.70
N ARG A 220 2.06 -22.58 -3.47
CA ARG A 220 3.23 -23.35 -3.03
C ARG A 220 2.98 -24.03 -1.69
N PRO A 221 2.08 -25.02 -1.62
CA PRO A 221 1.83 -25.76 -0.38
C PRO A 221 3.07 -26.52 0.12
N ASP A 222 3.99 -26.86 -0.78
CA ASP A 222 5.29 -27.50 -0.49
C ASP A 222 6.26 -26.61 0.29
N TYR A 223 5.98 -25.31 0.40
CA TYR A 223 6.70 -24.40 1.28
C TYR A 223 6.65 -24.84 2.75
N ILE A 224 5.56 -25.48 3.18
CA ILE A 224 5.44 -26.03 4.54
C ILE A 224 5.89 -27.48 4.55
N THR A 225 6.99 -27.76 5.26
CA THR A 225 7.59 -29.10 5.30
C THR A 225 7.14 -29.93 6.50
N ARG A 226 6.67 -29.27 7.57
CA ARG A 226 6.19 -29.95 8.78
C ARG A 226 5.09 -29.16 9.47
N VAL A 227 4.10 -29.89 9.99
CA VAL A 227 3.00 -29.34 10.79
C VAL A 227 2.85 -30.08 12.11
N LYS A 228 2.23 -29.41 13.08
CA LYS A 228 1.62 -29.99 14.28
C LYS A 228 0.12 -29.72 14.28
N ARG A 229 -0.64 -30.47 15.06
CA ARG A 229 -2.09 -30.30 15.19
C ARG A 229 -2.47 -30.06 16.64
N PHE A 230 -3.48 -29.21 16.82
CA PHE A 230 -3.98 -28.77 18.11
C PHE A 230 -5.50 -28.70 18.09
N THR A 231 -6.08 -28.76 19.28
CA THR A 231 -7.50 -28.49 19.53
C THR A 231 -7.63 -27.51 20.69
N PHE A 232 -8.75 -26.80 20.77
CA PHE A 232 -9.06 -25.96 21.92
C PHE A 232 -8.96 -26.77 23.22
N SER A 233 -8.36 -26.17 24.24
CA SER A 233 -8.24 -26.79 25.56
C SER A 233 -9.14 -26.11 26.58
N HIS A 234 -8.85 -24.86 26.92
CA HIS A 234 -9.54 -24.08 27.94
C HIS A 234 -9.20 -22.59 27.76
N PHE A 235 -9.88 -21.71 28.49
CA PHE A 235 -9.41 -20.34 28.66
C PHE A 235 -8.37 -20.28 29.78
N GLU A 236 -7.49 -19.30 29.74
CA GLU A 236 -6.65 -18.95 30.89
C GLU A 236 -7.47 -18.75 32.18
N GLU A 237 -6.81 -18.86 33.34
CA GLU A 237 -7.45 -18.68 34.65
C GLU A 237 -8.14 -17.31 34.81
N ASN A 238 -7.56 -16.26 34.20
CA ASN A 238 -8.14 -14.92 34.17
C ASN A 238 -9.29 -14.78 33.14
N GLY A 239 -9.57 -15.83 32.36
CA GLY A 239 -10.60 -15.88 31.32
C GLY A 239 -10.30 -15.08 30.06
N SER A 240 -9.08 -14.54 29.92
CA SER A 240 -8.77 -13.51 28.92
C SER A 240 -8.53 -14.06 27.51
N MET A 241 -7.92 -15.24 27.38
CA MET A 241 -7.55 -15.81 26.09
C MET A 241 -7.76 -17.33 26.01
N PRO A 242 -8.09 -17.86 24.82
CA PRO A 242 -8.16 -19.30 24.58
C PRO A 242 -6.77 -19.94 24.44
N LEU A 243 -6.60 -21.08 25.08
CA LEU A 243 -5.42 -21.94 25.00
C LEU A 243 -5.74 -23.21 24.23
N VAL A 244 -4.74 -23.77 23.53
CA VAL A 244 -4.86 -25.00 22.75
C VAL A 244 -3.92 -26.07 23.30
N LYS A 245 -4.21 -27.33 22.99
CA LYS A 245 -3.36 -28.48 23.35
C LYS A 245 -3.09 -29.32 22.11
N GLU A 246 -1.90 -29.93 22.06
CA GLU A 246 -1.51 -30.80 20.96
C GLU A 246 -2.50 -31.98 20.85
N ASP A 247 -2.98 -32.25 19.64
CA ASP A 247 -3.96 -33.27 19.30
C ASP A 247 -3.76 -33.67 17.84
N GLU A 248 -3.38 -34.93 17.60
CA GLU A 248 -3.11 -35.45 16.25
C GLU A 248 -4.33 -35.37 15.31
N ASN A 249 -5.55 -35.32 15.85
CA ASN A 249 -6.79 -35.16 15.09
C ASN A 249 -7.36 -33.74 15.17
N GLY A 250 -6.60 -32.80 15.75
CA GLY A 250 -6.99 -31.42 15.95
C GLY A 250 -7.33 -30.69 14.66
N ASN A 251 -8.31 -29.79 14.76
CA ASN A 251 -8.78 -28.91 13.68
C ASN A 251 -7.85 -27.71 13.43
N LEU A 252 -6.90 -27.46 14.33
CA LEU A 252 -5.92 -26.38 14.23
C LEU A 252 -4.59 -26.94 13.77
N VAL A 253 -4.16 -26.57 12.58
CA VAL A 253 -2.90 -26.99 11.97
C VAL A 253 -1.88 -25.87 12.13
N TYR A 254 -0.74 -26.16 12.76
CA TYR A 254 0.35 -25.22 12.94
C TYR A 254 1.52 -25.66 12.07
N PRO A 255 1.86 -24.95 10.99
CA PRO A 255 3.16 -25.08 10.35
C PRO A 255 4.27 -24.83 11.37
N VAL A 256 5.23 -25.73 11.48
CA VAL A 256 6.37 -25.62 12.41
C VAL A 256 7.71 -25.59 11.68
N GLU A 257 7.73 -25.92 10.39
CA GLU A 257 8.89 -25.75 9.51
C GLU A 257 8.42 -25.29 8.12
N ALA A 258 9.18 -24.38 7.54
CA ALA A 258 8.93 -23.85 6.20
C ALA A 258 10.21 -23.37 5.50
N ASP A 259 10.20 -23.34 4.16
CA ASP A 259 11.34 -22.92 3.33
C ASP A 259 11.21 -21.49 2.80
N ILE A 260 11.88 -20.54 3.45
CA ILE A 260 11.83 -19.12 3.05
C ILE A 260 12.17 -18.87 1.57
N ASN A 261 13.01 -19.70 0.94
CA ASN A 261 13.36 -19.53 -0.47
C ASN A 261 12.18 -19.91 -1.38
N ALA A 262 11.41 -20.94 -1.02
CA ALA A 262 10.21 -21.31 -1.73
C ALA A 262 9.13 -20.22 -1.64
N ALA A 263 8.92 -19.65 -0.45
CA ALA A 263 8.00 -18.52 -0.25
C ALA A 263 8.44 -17.26 -1.01
N THR A 264 9.72 -16.92 -0.94
CA THR A 264 10.31 -15.78 -1.66
C THR A 264 10.17 -15.96 -3.18
N GLY A 265 10.53 -17.14 -3.68
CA GLY A 265 10.43 -17.47 -5.11
C GLY A 265 8.99 -17.39 -5.61
N GLU A 266 8.02 -17.84 -4.82
CA GLU A 266 6.60 -17.76 -5.17
C GLU A 266 6.10 -16.34 -5.25
N TRP A 267 6.39 -15.53 -4.24
CA TRP A 267 5.97 -14.14 -4.20
C TRP A 267 6.48 -13.39 -5.45
N TRP A 268 7.77 -13.55 -5.77
CA TRP A 268 8.37 -12.92 -6.95
C TRP A 268 7.86 -13.51 -8.27
N ARG A 269 7.55 -14.81 -8.33
CA ARG A 269 6.92 -15.44 -9.52
C ARG A 269 5.60 -14.77 -9.83
N ALA A 270 4.72 -14.64 -8.84
CA ALA A 270 3.41 -14.02 -9.01
C ALA A 270 3.53 -12.54 -9.42
N MET A 271 4.37 -11.78 -8.71
CA MET A 271 4.53 -10.33 -8.96
C MET A 271 5.26 -10.03 -10.28
N LYS A 272 6.12 -10.91 -10.78
CA LYS A 272 6.77 -10.73 -12.10
C LYS A 272 5.92 -11.24 -13.26
N ASN A 273 4.80 -11.93 -13.00
CA ASN A 273 3.97 -12.50 -14.06
C ASN A 273 3.34 -11.38 -14.92
N PRO A 274 3.67 -11.27 -16.22
CA PRO A 274 3.07 -10.24 -17.08
C PRO A 274 1.55 -10.34 -17.18
N ALA A 275 0.98 -11.55 -17.04
CA ALA A 275 -0.46 -11.76 -17.06
C ALA A 275 -1.17 -11.03 -15.90
N ALA A 276 -0.50 -10.88 -14.74
CA ALA A 276 -1.01 -10.10 -13.62
C ALA A 276 -1.28 -8.63 -14.01
N TYR A 277 -0.59 -8.12 -15.03
CA TYR A 277 -0.72 -6.73 -15.52
C TYR A 277 -1.42 -6.65 -16.89
N GLY A 278 -2.14 -7.71 -17.29
CA GLY A 278 -2.85 -7.75 -18.57
C GLY A 278 -2.03 -8.25 -19.77
N GLY A 279 -0.88 -8.90 -19.55
CA GLY A 279 -0.06 -9.58 -20.57
C GLY A 279 0.86 -8.65 -21.39
N SER A 280 0.50 -7.38 -21.50
CA SER A 280 1.35 -6.29 -21.97
C SER A 280 1.14 -5.14 -20.98
N PRO A 281 1.96 -5.04 -19.92
CA PRO A 281 1.79 -3.97 -18.95
C PRO A 281 1.73 -2.64 -19.73
N PRO A 282 0.70 -1.80 -19.50
CA PRO A 282 0.54 -0.58 -20.26
C PRO A 282 1.85 0.20 -20.23
N ALA A 283 2.23 0.79 -21.37
CA ALA A 283 3.34 1.73 -21.38
C ALA A 283 3.06 2.75 -20.27
N PRO A 284 4.06 3.12 -19.45
CA PRO A 284 3.83 4.07 -18.38
C PRO A 284 3.20 5.33 -18.96
N VAL A 285 2.10 5.75 -18.36
CA VAL A 285 1.42 7.00 -18.71
C VAL A 285 1.68 8.01 -17.60
N SER A 286 1.75 9.28 -17.97
CA SER A 286 1.79 10.35 -16.97
C SER A 286 0.48 10.35 -16.20
N VAL A 287 0.55 10.20 -14.87
CA VAL A 287 -0.59 10.23 -13.95
C VAL A 287 -0.37 11.37 -12.96
N PRO A 288 -1.39 12.22 -12.69
CA PRO A 288 -1.25 13.29 -11.70
C PRO A 288 -0.78 12.75 -10.35
N TYR A 289 0.14 13.46 -9.69
CA TYR A 289 0.71 13.04 -8.41
C TYR A 289 -0.35 12.68 -7.35
N ASN A 290 -1.40 13.50 -7.22
CA ASN A 290 -2.49 13.27 -6.25
C ASN A 290 -3.69 12.50 -6.83
N GLY A 291 -3.51 11.79 -7.95
CA GLY A 291 -4.60 11.14 -8.69
C GLY A 291 -5.56 12.10 -9.41
N ALA A 292 -5.39 13.41 -9.22
CA ALA A 292 -6.11 14.49 -9.91
C ALA A 292 -5.16 15.67 -10.23
N PRO A 293 -5.42 16.43 -11.30
CA PRO A 293 -4.63 17.62 -11.62
C PRO A 293 -4.67 18.68 -10.52
N PHE A 294 -3.56 19.39 -10.31
CA PHE A 294 -3.49 20.51 -9.36
C PHE A 294 -4.40 21.65 -9.79
N ALA A 295 -5.19 22.19 -8.86
CA ALA A 295 -6.02 23.36 -9.12
C ALA A 295 -5.16 24.61 -9.36
N VAL A 296 -5.49 25.37 -10.40
CA VAL A 296 -4.89 26.67 -10.72
C VAL A 296 -5.97 27.75 -10.69
N PRO A 297 -5.82 28.84 -9.91
CA PRO A 297 -4.67 29.21 -9.07
C PRO A 297 -4.35 28.26 -7.90
N GLY A 298 -3.07 28.17 -7.51
CA GLY A 298 -2.61 27.35 -6.39
C GLY A 298 -1.09 27.14 -6.31
N ILE A 299 -0.63 26.63 -5.17
CA ILE A 299 0.76 26.23 -4.92
C ILE A 299 0.95 24.75 -5.28
N ILE A 300 2.02 24.44 -6.00
CA ILE A 300 2.42 23.10 -6.41
C ILE A 300 3.86 22.86 -5.93
N GLN A 301 4.06 21.78 -5.20
CA GLN A 301 5.39 21.34 -4.74
C GLN A 301 6.16 20.75 -5.92
N ALA A 302 7.42 21.11 -6.10
CA ALA A 302 8.19 20.73 -7.28
C ALA A 302 8.52 19.24 -7.29
N GLU A 303 8.70 18.64 -6.12
CA GLU A 303 8.90 17.21 -5.93
C GLU A 303 7.64 16.37 -6.17
N GLN A 304 6.48 17.02 -6.32
CA GLN A 304 5.18 16.40 -6.61
C GLN A 304 4.84 16.42 -8.11
N PHE A 305 5.83 16.19 -8.97
CA PHE A 305 5.61 15.97 -10.39
C PHE A 305 4.86 14.66 -10.65
N ASP A 306 4.26 14.53 -11.82
CA ASP A 306 3.43 13.38 -12.20
C ASP A 306 4.20 12.04 -12.06
N PHE A 307 3.47 10.96 -11.81
CA PHE A 307 3.99 9.59 -11.91
C PHE A 307 4.01 9.15 -13.37
N GLY A 308 4.94 8.28 -13.76
CA GLY A 308 5.05 7.83 -15.16
C GLY A 308 6.46 7.40 -15.55
N GLY A 309 7.48 7.98 -14.93
CA GLY A 309 8.86 7.50 -15.03
C GLY A 309 9.72 8.30 -15.98
N GLU A 310 11.00 7.90 -16.06
CA GLU A 310 11.98 8.49 -16.97
C GLU A 310 11.48 8.38 -18.42
N GLY A 311 11.46 9.51 -19.12
CA GLY A 311 10.98 9.63 -20.49
C GLY A 311 9.45 9.81 -20.62
N VAL A 312 8.70 9.71 -19.53
CA VAL A 312 7.22 9.80 -19.54
C VAL A 312 6.72 10.98 -18.72
N SER A 313 6.96 11.00 -17.40
CA SER A 313 6.54 12.08 -16.50
C SER A 313 7.70 12.97 -16.05
N TYR A 314 8.93 12.50 -16.23
CA TYR A 314 10.13 13.32 -16.06
C TYR A 314 11.25 12.84 -16.99
N SER A 315 12.29 13.65 -17.15
CA SER A 315 13.61 13.16 -17.54
C SER A 315 14.67 13.72 -16.63
N CYS A 316 15.51 12.85 -16.09
CA CYS A 316 16.66 13.22 -15.30
C CYS A 316 17.86 12.35 -15.69
N LYS A 317 18.87 13.00 -16.25
CA LYS A 317 20.11 12.35 -16.70
C LYS A 317 21.07 12.03 -15.56
N ALA A 318 20.75 12.44 -14.33
CA ALA A 318 21.53 12.10 -13.16
C ALA A 318 21.00 10.78 -12.59
N GLU A 319 21.84 9.74 -12.56
CA GLU A 319 21.50 8.50 -11.86
C GLU A 319 21.65 8.69 -10.34
N LYS A 320 20.66 8.25 -9.56
CA LYS A 320 20.79 8.18 -8.10
C LYS A 320 21.82 7.13 -7.72
N THR A 321 22.82 7.56 -6.96
CA THR A 321 23.74 6.63 -6.27
C THR A 321 23.07 6.05 -5.03
N GLY A 322 23.50 4.85 -4.59
CA GLY A 322 22.91 4.19 -3.41
C GLY A 322 22.94 5.03 -2.12
N THR A 323 23.88 5.98 -2.00
CA THR A 323 23.95 6.92 -0.87
C THR A 323 22.86 7.99 -0.92
N GLN A 324 22.41 8.41 -2.10
CA GLN A 324 21.33 9.40 -2.26
C GLN A 324 19.95 8.82 -1.92
N VAL A 325 19.70 7.56 -2.29
CA VAL A 325 18.47 6.83 -1.92
C VAL A 325 18.30 6.69 -0.40
N LEU A 326 19.42 6.61 0.34
CA LEU A 326 19.40 6.54 1.79
C LEU A 326 19.21 7.90 2.47
N LYS A 327 19.43 9.02 1.77
CA LYS A 327 19.18 10.37 2.29
C LYS A 327 17.71 10.75 2.22
N THR A 328 17.05 10.38 1.11
CA THR A 328 15.61 10.59 0.92
C THR A 328 15.01 9.32 0.30
N VAL A 329 14.20 8.65 1.11
CA VAL A 329 13.31 7.55 0.72
C VAL A 329 12.16 8.02 -0.18
N PHE A 330 11.90 9.34 -0.22
CA PHE A 330 10.92 9.98 -1.07
C PHE A 330 11.25 9.77 -2.55
N ARG A 331 10.30 9.18 -3.29
CA ARG A 331 10.42 8.83 -4.72
C ARG A 331 11.75 8.14 -5.05
N ALA A 332 12.12 7.15 -4.23
CA ALA A 332 13.42 6.49 -4.24
C ALA A 332 13.83 5.89 -5.60
N THR A 333 12.87 5.48 -6.43
CA THR A 333 13.11 4.91 -7.77
C THR A 333 13.17 5.92 -8.90
N ASP A 334 12.72 7.15 -8.68
CA ASP A 334 12.87 8.16 -9.71
C ASP A 334 14.31 8.63 -9.75
N HIS A 335 14.83 8.90 -10.95
CA HIS A 335 16.21 9.37 -11.12
C HIS A 335 16.41 10.80 -10.56
N VAL A 336 15.31 11.56 -10.47
CA VAL A 336 15.30 12.93 -9.94
C VAL A 336 15.82 12.96 -8.51
N ASN A 337 16.84 13.78 -8.24
CA ASN A 337 17.40 13.94 -6.91
C ASN A 337 16.55 14.89 -6.05
N PHE A 338 16.52 14.60 -4.75
CA PHE A 338 15.81 15.40 -3.76
C PHE A 338 16.71 15.68 -2.56
N ASP A 339 16.49 16.83 -1.92
CA ASP A 339 17.11 17.16 -0.63
C ASP A 339 16.06 17.72 0.34
N VAL A 340 16.32 17.59 1.63
CA VAL A 340 15.44 18.11 2.69
C VAL A 340 15.62 19.63 2.78
N ILE A 341 14.51 20.36 2.93
CA ILE A 341 14.53 21.81 3.16
C ILE A 341 14.68 22.07 4.65
N ASN A 342 15.69 22.88 5.01
CA ASN A 342 16.09 23.10 6.41
C ASN A 342 15.58 24.43 7.00
N ASP A 343 14.41 24.90 6.53
CA ASP A 343 13.75 26.09 7.08
C ASP A 343 12.41 25.74 7.74
N GLU A 344 11.67 26.76 8.19
CA GLU A 344 10.40 26.57 8.90
C GLU A 344 9.30 25.91 8.05
N LYS A 345 9.41 25.93 6.71
CA LYS A 345 8.44 25.28 5.83
C LYS A 345 8.68 23.77 5.72
N GLY A 346 9.93 23.33 5.90
CA GLY A 346 10.33 21.93 5.76
C GLY A 346 10.02 21.38 4.36
N GLY A 347 9.86 20.06 4.27
CA GLY A 347 9.57 19.36 3.01
C GLY A 347 10.81 19.01 2.20
N TYR A 348 10.63 18.79 0.90
CA TYR A 348 11.69 18.41 -0.02
C TYR A 348 11.83 19.44 -1.13
N CYS A 349 13.01 19.48 -1.76
CA CYS A 349 13.21 20.21 -3.00
C CYS A 349 13.82 19.28 -4.04
N VAL A 350 13.55 19.58 -5.32
CA VAL A 350 14.24 18.95 -6.44
C VAL A 350 15.64 19.55 -6.57
N THR A 351 16.64 18.69 -6.75
CA THR A 351 18.05 19.07 -6.85
C THR A 351 18.73 18.39 -8.04
N ASP A 352 19.93 18.85 -8.38
CA ASP A 352 20.85 18.23 -9.35
C ASP A 352 20.29 17.96 -10.77
N LEU A 353 19.27 18.72 -11.20
CA LEU A 353 18.82 18.69 -12.60
C LEU A 353 19.92 19.20 -13.54
N ARG A 354 20.03 18.54 -14.69
CA ARG A 354 20.98 18.87 -15.76
C ARG A 354 20.26 19.53 -16.92
N LYS A 355 21.03 20.22 -17.79
CA LYS A 355 20.45 20.89 -18.97
C LYS A 355 19.64 19.90 -19.82
N GLY A 356 18.38 20.26 -20.06
CA GLY A 356 17.41 19.47 -20.82
C GLY A 356 16.66 18.42 -19.99
N ASP A 357 16.94 18.27 -18.70
CA ASP A 357 16.09 17.51 -17.78
C ASP A 357 14.74 18.23 -17.61
N TRP A 358 13.67 17.51 -17.31
CA TRP A 358 12.34 18.08 -17.21
C TRP A 358 11.41 17.32 -16.28
N LEU A 359 10.38 18.01 -15.79
CA LEU A 359 9.34 17.48 -14.90
C LEU A 359 7.95 17.89 -15.42
N ASN A 360 7.00 16.96 -15.49
CA ASN A 360 5.60 17.22 -15.88
C ASN A 360 4.70 17.35 -14.64
N TYR A 361 3.74 18.27 -14.71
CA TYR A 361 2.72 18.49 -13.70
C TYR A 361 1.35 18.59 -14.38
N SER A 362 0.43 17.70 -14.04
CA SER A 362 -0.96 17.82 -14.44
C SER A 362 -1.66 18.94 -13.67
N ILE A 363 -2.18 19.95 -14.37
CA ILE A 363 -2.88 21.09 -13.77
C ILE A 363 -4.30 21.28 -14.35
N TYR A 364 -5.18 21.92 -13.58
CA TYR A 364 -6.51 22.32 -13.99
C TYR A 364 -6.73 23.82 -13.73
N VAL A 365 -6.74 24.58 -14.82
CA VAL A 365 -7.00 26.02 -14.83
C VAL A 365 -8.50 26.25 -14.72
N LYS A 366 -8.93 26.86 -13.62
CA LYS A 366 -10.36 27.07 -13.33
C LYS A 366 -11.02 28.10 -14.24
N GLU A 367 -10.29 29.13 -14.63
CA GLU A 367 -10.82 30.30 -15.34
C GLU A 367 -9.85 30.75 -16.43
N THR A 368 -10.37 31.17 -17.59
CA THR A 368 -9.52 31.79 -18.61
C THR A 368 -8.98 33.13 -18.10
N GLY A 369 -7.69 33.41 -18.31
CA GLY A 369 -7.09 34.66 -17.88
C GLY A 369 -5.59 34.72 -18.10
N GLU A 370 -5.01 35.84 -17.66
CA GLU A 370 -3.56 36.01 -17.56
C GLU A 370 -3.12 35.61 -16.14
N TYR A 371 -1.93 35.02 -16.05
CA TYR A 371 -1.39 34.42 -14.85
C TYR A 371 0.06 34.84 -14.65
N LYS A 372 0.47 34.85 -13.39
CA LYS A 372 1.86 34.95 -12.94
C LYS A 372 2.26 33.65 -12.26
N ILE A 373 3.51 33.23 -12.45
CA ILE A 373 4.06 32.04 -11.79
C ILE A 373 5.26 32.47 -10.94
N GLU A 374 5.20 32.16 -9.65
CA GLU A 374 6.21 32.46 -8.65
C GLU A 374 6.94 31.18 -8.26
N PHE A 375 8.23 31.06 -8.57
CA PHE A 375 9.06 29.89 -8.25
C PHE A 375 9.91 30.16 -7.02
N ARG A 376 9.89 29.25 -6.04
CA ARG A 376 10.79 29.26 -4.89
C ARG A 376 12.04 28.43 -5.20
N VAL A 377 13.17 29.11 -5.30
CA VAL A 377 14.44 28.55 -5.79
C VAL A 377 15.60 28.88 -4.86
N SER A 378 16.65 28.05 -4.90
CA SER A 378 17.93 28.32 -4.23
C SER A 378 19.13 27.96 -5.10
N SER A 379 20.25 28.63 -4.92
CA SER A 379 21.50 28.32 -5.62
C SER A 379 22.70 28.83 -4.85
N GLY A 380 23.59 27.90 -4.49
CA GLY A 380 24.93 28.21 -4.00
C GLY A 380 25.91 28.67 -5.09
N MET A 381 25.53 28.53 -6.37
CA MET A 381 26.33 28.89 -7.55
C MET A 381 25.68 30.04 -8.33
N ASN A 382 26.01 30.21 -9.62
CA ASN A 382 25.50 31.29 -10.48
C ASN A 382 24.00 31.19 -10.83
N GLY A 383 23.28 30.19 -10.32
CA GLY A 383 21.89 29.93 -10.65
C GLY A 383 21.74 29.26 -12.01
N GLY A 384 20.68 29.58 -12.76
CA GLY A 384 20.35 28.91 -14.00
C GLY A 384 19.11 29.46 -14.70
N ILE A 385 18.53 28.65 -15.58
CA ILE A 385 17.33 29.01 -16.35
C ILE A 385 16.32 27.88 -16.24
N LEU A 386 15.06 28.22 -16.06
CA LEU A 386 13.93 27.29 -16.13
C LEU A 386 13.00 27.72 -17.25
N HIS A 387 12.66 26.79 -18.14
CA HIS A 387 11.72 27.00 -19.24
C HIS A 387 10.38 26.36 -18.92
N LEU A 388 9.30 26.99 -19.36
CA LEU A 388 7.93 26.50 -19.18
C LEU A 388 7.35 26.10 -20.54
N GLN A 389 6.67 24.96 -20.58
CA GLN A 389 5.89 24.49 -21.71
C GLN A 389 4.53 24.00 -21.22
N PHE A 390 3.47 24.20 -22.01
CA PHE A 390 2.14 23.66 -21.74
C PHE A 390 1.79 22.71 -22.88
N ASP A 391 1.31 21.49 -22.55
CA ASP A 391 0.86 20.46 -23.50
C ASP A 391 1.88 20.07 -24.59
N GLY A 392 3.18 20.26 -24.32
CA GLY A 392 4.26 19.87 -25.24
C GLY A 392 4.55 20.87 -26.37
N GLU A 393 3.91 22.04 -26.35
CA GLU A 393 4.17 23.16 -27.26
C GLU A 393 5.57 23.79 -27.05
N GLU A 394 5.98 24.70 -27.94
CA GLU A 394 7.23 25.47 -27.81
C GLU A 394 7.35 26.18 -26.45
N VAL A 395 8.58 26.56 -26.08
CA VAL A 395 8.85 27.26 -24.81
C VAL A 395 7.97 28.51 -24.70
N TYR A 396 7.01 28.46 -23.77
CA TYR A 396 6.05 29.53 -23.51
C TYR A 396 6.73 30.72 -22.83
N GLY A 397 7.68 30.44 -21.94
CA GLY A 397 8.40 31.45 -21.17
C GLY A 397 9.64 30.88 -20.50
N SER A 398 10.54 31.76 -20.06
CA SER A 398 11.75 31.39 -19.33
C SER A 398 11.93 32.29 -18.12
N VAL A 399 12.31 31.71 -16.99
CA VAL A 399 12.65 32.45 -15.77
C VAL A 399 14.13 32.26 -15.43
N MET A 400 14.79 33.38 -15.13
CA MET A 400 16.19 33.38 -14.70
C MET A 400 16.25 33.11 -13.19
N VAL A 401 17.01 32.09 -12.80
CA VAL A 401 17.29 31.77 -11.40
C VAL A 401 18.63 32.41 -11.02
N PRO A 402 18.68 33.36 -10.06
CA PRO A 402 19.93 34.00 -9.65
C PRO A 402 20.70 33.16 -8.63
N ARG A 403 21.94 33.58 -8.35
CA ARG A 403 22.64 33.17 -7.12
C ARG A 403 21.87 33.67 -5.90
N THR A 404 21.47 32.76 -5.02
CA THR A 404 20.70 33.14 -3.82
C THR A 404 21.59 33.35 -2.61
N GLY A 405 22.74 32.66 -2.55
CA GLY A 405 23.72 32.76 -1.45
C GLY A 405 24.15 31.40 -0.91
N GLY A 406 23.31 30.37 -1.11
CA GLY A 406 23.54 29.01 -0.65
C GLY A 406 22.44 28.05 -1.15
N TRP A 407 22.66 26.74 -0.99
CA TRP A 407 21.71 25.69 -1.42
C TRP A 407 20.43 25.62 -0.56
N GLN A 408 20.45 26.27 0.60
CA GLN A 408 19.31 26.38 1.52
C GLN A 408 18.89 27.84 1.73
N GLU A 409 19.45 28.77 0.93
CA GLU A 409 19.06 30.19 0.93
C GLU A 409 18.01 30.40 -0.18
N TRP A 410 16.74 30.51 0.20
CA TRP A 410 15.62 30.49 -0.73
C TRP A 410 15.19 31.89 -1.16
N LYS A 411 14.92 32.07 -2.45
CA LYS A 411 14.33 33.29 -3.02
C LYS A 411 13.17 32.94 -3.94
N THR A 412 12.26 33.89 -4.11
CA THR A 412 11.20 33.80 -5.11
C THR A 412 11.63 34.53 -6.38
N VAL A 413 11.47 33.88 -7.53
CA VAL A 413 11.58 34.48 -8.86
C VAL A 413 10.26 34.33 -9.58
N GLU A 414 9.90 35.25 -10.47
CA GLU A 414 8.58 35.26 -11.09
C GLU A 414 8.63 35.44 -12.61
N ILE A 415 7.56 34.98 -13.26
CA ILE A 415 7.26 35.23 -14.67
C ILE A 415 5.79 35.62 -14.81
N ASP A 416 5.56 36.75 -15.47
CA ASP A 416 4.23 37.31 -15.74
C ASP A 416 3.76 37.00 -17.18
N GLY A 417 2.53 37.37 -17.49
CA GLY A 417 2.03 37.35 -18.87
C GLY A 417 1.57 35.98 -19.37
N ILE A 418 1.37 35.01 -18.48
CA ILE A 418 1.01 33.64 -18.85
C ILE A 418 -0.49 33.55 -19.12
N LYS A 419 -0.88 33.56 -20.39
CA LYS A 419 -2.29 33.46 -20.82
C LYS A 419 -2.72 32.00 -20.92
N LEU A 420 -3.67 31.59 -20.08
CA LEU A 420 -4.23 30.25 -20.03
C LEU A 420 -5.75 30.31 -20.22
N SER A 421 -6.30 29.32 -20.92
CA SER A 421 -7.76 29.11 -20.95
C SER A 421 -8.18 28.19 -19.82
N ALA A 422 -9.46 28.23 -19.43
CA ALA A 422 -9.99 27.23 -18.51
C ALA A 422 -9.87 25.83 -19.13
N GLY A 423 -9.28 24.88 -18.39
CA GLY A 423 -9.00 23.55 -18.94
C GLY A 423 -7.90 22.79 -18.18
N LYS A 424 -7.68 21.56 -18.63
CA LYS A 424 -6.58 20.71 -18.15
C LYS A 424 -5.35 20.94 -19.02
N TYR A 425 -4.18 20.99 -18.39
CA TYR A 425 -2.89 21.10 -19.07
C TYR A 425 -1.86 20.19 -18.43
N ILE A 426 -0.85 19.80 -19.19
CA ILE A 426 0.44 19.34 -18.67
C ILE A 426 1.41 20.52 -18.69
N LEU A 427 1.74 21.05 -17.52
CA LEU A 427 2.84 21.98 -17.35
C LEU A 427 4.15 21.19 -17.30
N LYS A 428 5.06 21.44 -18.25
CA LYS A 428 6.41 20.90 -18.24
C LYS A 428 7.41 21.99 -17.87
N LEU A 429 8.17 21.74 -16.80
CA LEU A 429 9.29 22.56 -16.39
C LEU A 429 10.58 21.93 -16.94
N VAL A 430 11.28 22.65 -17.83
CA VAL A 430 12.52 22.18 -18.47
C VAL A 430 13.71 22.94 -17.92
N HIS A 431 14.73 22.24 -17.45
CA HIS A 431 15.96 22.83 -16.94
C HIS A 431 16.83 23.34 -18.09
N GLY A 432 16.89 24.67 -18.26
CA GLY A 432 17.65 25.33 -19.32
C GLY A 432 19.17 25.30 -19.14
N GLY A 433 19.63 24.93 -17.94
CA GLY A 433 21.04 24.85 -17.57
C GLY A 433 21.35 25.66 -16.31
N GLY A 434 22.60 25.58 -15.86
CA GLY A 434 23.01 26.08 -14.56
C GLY A 434 22.75 25.08 -13.43
N ARG A 435 22.84 25.52 -12.18
CA ARG A 435 22.61 24.70 -10.99
C ARG A 435 21.82 25.48 -9.96
N PHE A 436 20.64 24.96 -9.61
CA PHE A 436 19.75 25.50 -8.60
C PHE A 436 18.84 24.38 -8.08
N ASN A 437 18.29 24.55 -6.88
CA ASN A 437 17.22 23.71 -6.34
C ASN A 437 15.87 24.40 -6.58
N LEU A 438 14.83 23.60 -6.74
CA LEU A 438 13.44 24.05 -6.89
C LEU A 438 12.59 23.41 -5.81
N ASP A 439 11.97 24.23 -4.97
CA ASP A 439 11.10 23.78 -3.87
C ASP A 439 9.64 23.72 -4.32
N CYS A 440 9.05 24.86 -4.64
CA CYS A 440 7.66 24.94 -5.07
C CYS A 440 7.46 26.04 -6.09
N PHE A 441 6.26 26.07 -6.69
CA PHE A 441 5.81 27.19 -7.49
C PHE A 441 4.33 27.48 -7.27
N ASN A 442 3.98 28.76 -7.32
CA ASN A 442 2.63 29.27 -7.10
C ASN A 442 2.12 29.89 -8.41
N ILE A 443 1.02 29.39 -8.95
CA ILE A 443 0.38 29.96 -10.13
C ILE A 443 -0.78 30.83 -9.63
N VAL A 444 -0.67 32.14 -9.86
CA VAL A 444 -1.65 33.14 -9.43
C VAL A 444 -2.30 33.80 -10.63
N LYS A 445 -3.61 34.05 -10.56
CA LYS A 445 -4.30 34.83 -11.59
C LYS A 445 -3.82 36.28 -11.50
N ALA A 446 -3.41 36.86 -12.63
CA ALA A 446 -3.15 38.29 -12.71
C ALA A 446 -4.48 39.05 -12.52
N GLY A 447 -4.43 40.11 -11.72
CA GLY A 447 -5.60 40.91 -11.32
C GLY A 447 -6.25 41.68 -12.47
#